data_AF-A0A084VNI9-F1
#
_entry.id   AF-A0A084VNI9-F1
#
_cell.length_a   1.000
_cell.length_b   1.000
_cell.length_c   1.000
_cell.angle_alpha   90.00
_cell.angle_beta   90.00
_cell.angle_gamma   90.00
#
_symmetry.space_group_name_H-M   'P 1'
#
loop_
_entity.id
_entity.type
_entity.pdbx_description
1 polymer ?
#
loop_
_entity_poly.entity_id
_entity_poly.type
_entity_poly.pdbx_seq_one_letter_code
_entity_poly.pdbx_strand_id
1 'polypeptide(L)'
;MTQRKSKGGTSVPLIVGVLSLVLLPACIYSLENGLARTPPMGWLSWERFRCNTDCEGDPENCISEHLFRTMSDLVVSEGYAAVGYEYINVDDCWLEKSRGPRGELVADRRRFPSGMKALANYVHAKGLKFGIYEDYGNYTCAGYPGILGFSANDAAQFASWDVDYVKLDGCYSLPIDMDHGYPEFGRNLNATGRPMVYSCSWPVYQIYAGMNPNYSSIIQHCNLWRNYDDIQDSWASLESIIDYYGNNQDAIIPNAGPGHWNDPDMLIIGNFGLSYEQSKTQMALWAIMAAPLMMSVDLRTIRPEFKAILQNRKIIAVDQDPLGIQGRRIYKHKGIEIWSRPITPIYQTYYSYAIAFVNRRTDGTPSDVAVTLRELGLISPTGYRVEDLYEEVDYGILSPQTKIKVKVNPSGVVILRADVQPERFSKRPYNPIFYRYPN
;
A
#
# COMPACT_ATOMS: atom_id res chain seq x y z
N MET A 1 74.56 -51.49 -20.57
CA MET A 1 75.42 -50.74 -21.53
C MET A 1 74.52 -50.10 -22.59
N THR A 2 74.49 -48.77 -22.62
CA THR A 2 74.25 -47.86 -23.78
C THR A 2 73.12 -48.19 -24.78
N GLN A 3 71.97 -47.49 -24.71
CA GLN A 3 71.62 -46.19 -25.34
C GLN A 3 71.32 -46.21 -26.86
N ARG A 4 70.10 -45.80 -27.25
CA ARG A 4 69.75 -44.59 -28.05
C ARG A 4 68.25 -44.60 -28.41
N LYS A 5 67.46 -43.66 -27.87
CA LYS A 5 66.99 -42.35 -28.45
C LYS A 5 65.93 -42.47 -29.56
N SER A 6 64.72 -41.94 -29.32
CA SER A 6 64.08 -40.89 -30.15
C SER A 6 62.64 -40.54 -29.70
N LYS A 7 62.45 -39.26 -29.31
CA LYS A 7 61.34 -38.29 -29.55
C LYS A 7 59.90 -38.84 -29.62
N GLY A 8 58.90 -38.34 -28.88
CA GLY A 8 58.64 -36.96 -28.45
C GLY A 8 57.54 -36.34 -29.34
N GLY A 9 56.27 -36.60 -29.04
CA GLY A 9 55.09 -36.03 -29.69
C GLY A 9 54.07 -35.59 -28.64
N THR A 10 53.87 -34.28 -28.53
CA THR A 10 53.01 -33.57 -27.57
C THR A 10 51.53 -33.69 -27.92
N SER A 11 50.72 -34.18 -26.98
CA SER A 11 49.26 -34.17 -27.03
C SER A 11 48.71 -32.78 -26.67
N VAL A 12 47.87 -32.22 -27.54
CA VAL A 12 47.11 -30.99 -27.31
C VAL A 12 45.79 -31.36 -26.62
N PRO A 13 45.45 -30.84 -25.43
CA PRO A 13 44.13 -31.02 -24.86
C PRO A 13 43.16 -30.01 -25.49
N LEU A 14 42.06 -30.54 -26.03
CA LEU A 14 40.92 -29.78 -26.55
C LEU A 14 40.16 -29.17 -25.36
N ILE A 15 40.31 -27.86 -25.15
CA ILE A 15 39.49 -27.11 -24.18
C ILE A 15 38.12 -26.88 -24.83
N VAL A 16 37.13 -27.68 -24.44
CA VAL A 16 35.72 -27.40 -24.74
C VAL A 16 35.29 -26.27 -23.81
N GLY A 17 35.26 -25.05 -24.33
CA GLY A 17 34.70 -23.89 -23.62
C GLY A 17 33.20 -24.06 -23.48
N VAL A 18 32.73 -24.30 -22.25
CA VAL A 18 31.31 -24.20 -21.89
C VAL A 18 30.95 -22.72 -21.94
N LEU A 19 30.24 -22.30 -22.98
CA LEU A 19 29.64 -20.98 -23.06
C LEU A 19 28.49 -20.93 -22.04
N SER A 20 28.77 -20.46 -20.83
CA SER A 20 27.73 -20.18 -19.84
C SER A 20 26.85 -19.04 -20.38
N LEU A 21 25.64 -19.38 -20.81
CA LEU A 21 24.60 -18.42 -21.15
C LEU A 21 24.27 -17.64 -19.87
N VAL A 22 24.76 -16.41 -19.77
CA VAL A 22 24.31 -15.47 -18.74
C VAL A 22 22.88 -15.08 -19.10
N LEU A 23 21.92 -15.71 -18.43
CA LEU A 23 20.53 -15.25 -18.40
C LEU A 23 20.51 -13.86 -17.78
N LEU A 24 20.49 -12.82 -18.63
CA LEU A 24 20.07 -11.49 -18.21
C LEU A 24 18.66 -11.64 -17.61
N PRO A 25 18.39 -11.11 -16.41
CA PRO A 25 17.03 -11.09 -15.89
C PRO A 25 16.17 -10.34 -16.91
N ALA A 26 15.07 -10.96 -17.35
CA ALA A 26 14.10 -10.27 -18.17
C ALA A 26 13.67 -9.01 -17.40
N CYS A 27 14.00 -7.83 -17.91
CA CYS A 27 13.41 -6.59 -17.43
C CYS A 27 11.90 -6.72 -17.65
N ILE A 28 11.16 -6.99 -16.58
CA ILE A 28 9.72 -6.82 -16.58
C ILE A 28 9.51 -5.32 -16.80
N TYR A 29 8.99 -4.95 -17.97
CA TYR A 29 8.60 -3.56 -18.21
C TYR A 29 7.38 -3.29 -17.34
N SER A 30 7.48 -2.42 -16.34
CA SER A 30 6.33 -1.97 -15.54
C SER A 30 5.39 -1.08 -16.35
N LEU A 31 4.17 -0.86 -15.86
CA LEU A 31 3.31 0.22 -16.32
C LEU A 31 4.01 1.55 -16.04
N GLU A 32 4.75 2.06 -17.02
CA GLU A 32 5.49 3.31 -16.90
C GLU A 32 4.60 4.50 -17.32
N ASN A 33 3.54 4.75 -16.56
CA ASN A 33 2.68 5.94 -16.72
C ASN A 33 3.11 7.14 -15.86
N GLY A 34 4.20 7.02 -15.10
CA GLY A 34 4.73 8.10 -14.27
C GLY A 34 4.07 8.26 -12.89
N LEU A 35 3.01 7.49 -12.60
CA LEU A 35 2.19 7.65 -11.40
C LEU A 35 2.52 6.61 -10.31
N ALA A 36 1.91 6.78 -9.14
CA ALA A 36 2.04 5.88 -7.97
C ALA A 36 3.50 5.54 -7.64
N ARG A 37 4.43 6.50 -7.71
CA ARG A 37 5.85 6.28 -7.40
C ARG A 37 6.11 6.01 -5.92
N THR A 38 5.17 6.42 -5.08
CA THR A 38 4.94 5.93 -3.72
C THR A 38 3.51 5.38 -3.64
N PRO A 39 3.16 4.58 -2.61
CA PRO A 39 1.80 4.07 -2.45
C PRO A 39 0.78 5.22 -2.44
N PRO A 40 -0.33 5.15 -3.19
CA PRO A 40 -1.33 6.21 -3.21
C PRO A 40 -1.95 6.45 -1.82
N MET A 41 -2.20 7.71 -1.48
CA MET A 41 -2.83 8.12 -0.22
C MET A 41 -4.11 8.91 -0.48
N GLY A 42 -5.23 8.52 0.11
CA GLY A 42 -6.49 9.21 -0.11
C GLY A 42 -7.64 8.76 0.77
N TRP A 43 -8.86 8.99 0.27
CA TRP A 43 -10.11 8.59 0.89
C TRP A 43 -10.98 7.87 -0.15
N LEU A 44 -11.61 6.76 0.24
CA LEU A 44 -12.46 5.92 -0.60
C LEU A 44 -13.77 5.60 0.13
N SER A 45 -14.91 5.72 -0.56
CA SER A 45 -16.22 5.69 0.10
C SER A 45 -16.69 4.32 0.60
N TRP A 46 -16.14 3.21 0.08
CA TRP A 46 -16.75 1.88 0.18
C TRP A 46 -16.93 1.34 1.59
N GLU A 47 -15.88 1.21 2.40
CA GLU A 47 -15.97 0.49 3.68
C GLU A 47 -16.98 1.16 4.63
N ARG A 48 -16.92 2.48 4.76
CA ARG A 48 -17.77 3.22 5.69
C ARG A 48 -19.17 3.52 5.17
N PHE A 49 -19.33 3.85 3.89
CA PHE A 49 -20.59 4.34 3.32
C PHE A 49 -21.30 3.33 2.42
N ARG A 50 -20.58 2.30 1.95
CA ARG A 50 -21.10 1.16 1.18
C ARG A 50 -21.95 1.65 0.01
N CYS A 51 -23.05 0.94 -0.26
CA CYS A 51 -24.02 1.26 -1.30
C CYS A 51 -25.25 2.00 -0.75
N ASN A 52 -25.08 2.90 0.23
CA ASN A 52 -26.21 3.67 0.76
C ASN A 52 -26.71 4.67 -0.30
N THR A 53 -27.90 4.45 -0.85
CA THR A 53 -28.50 5.34 -1.88
C THR A 53 -29.76 6.06 -1.40
N ASP A 54 -30.13 5.89 -0.12
CA ASP A 54 -31.29 6.54 0.48
C ASP A 54 -30.95 7.97 0.93
N CYS A 55 -30.94 8.90 -0.02
CA CYS A 55 -30.71 10.32 0.28
C CYS A 55 -31.93 11.06 0.82
N GLU A 56 -33.10 10.41 0.91
CA GLU A 56 -34.29 11.01 1.53
C GLU A 56 -34.29 10.74 3.04
N GLY A 57 -34.01 9.50 3.44
CA GLY A 57 -33.91 9.08 4.83
C GLY A 57 -32.55 9.35 5.48
N ASP A 58 -31.47 9.33 4.71
CA ASP A 58 -30.09 9.47 5.20
C ASP A 58 -29.23 10.39 4.30
N PRO A 59 -29.61 11.66 4.13
CA PRO A 59 -29.01 12.59 3.16
C PRO A 59 -27.52 12.87 3.41
N GLU A 60 -27.07 12.71 4.66
CA GLU A 60 -25.69 12.98 5.06
C GLU A 60 -24.75 11.80 4.77
N ASN A 61 -25.26 10.57 4.64
CA ASN A 61 -24.40 9.38 4.45
C ASN A 61 -24.65 8.65 3.14
N CYS A 62 -25.69 9.02 2.38
CA CYS A 62 -25.89 8.44 1.08
C CYS A 62 -24.76 8.81 0.09
N ILE A 63 -24.46 7.91 -0.84
CA ILE A 63 -23.50 8.11 -1.93
C ILE A 63 -24.03 9.19 -2.86
N SER A 64 -23.54 10.41 -2.68
CA SER A 64 -24.03 11.62 -3.35
C SER A 64 -22.91 12.64 -3.53
N GLU A 65 -23.12 13.58 -4.46
CA GLU A 65 -22.23 14.71 -4.68
C GLU A 65 -21.95 15.51 -3.38
N HIS A 66 -22.95 15.63 -2.49
CA HIS A 66 -22.80 16.30 -1.19
C HIS A 66 -21.76 15.60 -0.29
N LEU A 67 -21.82 14.27 -0.21
CA LEU A 67 -20.86 13.48 0.58
C LEU A 67 -19.42 13.74 0.10
N PHE A 68 -19.15 13.61 -1.19
CA PHE A 68 -17.80 13.76 -1.73
C PHE A 68 -17.27 15.20 -1.63
N ARG A 69 -18.12 16.21 -1.81
CA ARG A 69 -17.73 17.61 -1.58
C ARG A 69 -17.34 17.85 -0.12
N THR A 70 -18.14 17.33 0.81
CA THR A 70 -17.89 17.45 2.25
C THR A 70 -16.59 16.77 2.65
N MET A 71 -16.33 15.54 2.17
CA MET A 71 -15.08 14.83 2.46
C MET A 71 -13.88 15.54 1.83
N SER A 72 -14.02 16.11 0.64
CA SER A 72 -12.96 16.91 0.00
C SER A 72 -12.60 18.14 0.83
N ASP A 73 -13.61 18.84 1.36
CA ASP A 73 -13.40 20.00 2.22
C ASP A 73 -12.66 19.61 3.50
N LEU A 74 -13.05 18.51 4.13
CA LEU A 74 -12.44 18.03 5.38
C LEU A 74 -11.03 17.49 5.17
N VAL A 75 -10.76 16.80 4.06
CA VAL A 75 -9.39 16.37 3.73
C VAL A 75 -8.43 17.56 3.70
N VAL A 76 -8.87 18.72 3.20
CA VAL A 76 -8.07 19.94 3.22
C VAL A 76 -8.09 20.63 4.59
N SER A 77 -9.28 20.98 5.10
CA SER A 77 -9.42 21.82 6.30
C SER A 77 -8.90 21.15 7.57
N GLU A 78 -8.99 19.82 7.65
CA GLU A 78 -8.54 19.05 8.81
C GLU A 78 -7.07 18.59 8.69
N GLY A 79 -6.37 18.94 7.61
CA GLY A 79 -4.92 18.75 7.47
C GLY A 79 -4.48 17.40 6.88
N TYR A 80 -5.39 16.57 6.37
CA TYR A 80 -5.04 15.31 5.72
C TYR A 80 -4.26 15.54 4.42
N ALA A 81 -4.67 16.52 3.61
CA ALA A 81 -3.91 16.94 2.43
C ALA A 81 -2.47 17.38 2.79
N ALA A 82 -2.31 18.05 3.94
CA ALA A 82 -1.01 18.53 4.40
C ALA A 82 -0.05 17.42 4.88
N VAL A 83 -0.54 16.18 5.03
CA VAL A 83 0.27 15.00 5.33
C VAL A 83 0.33 14.00 4.16
N GLY A 84 -0.31 14.31 3.02
CA GLY A 84 -0.16 13.55 1.77
C GLY A 84 -1.43 12.89 1.23
N TYR A 85 -2.56 12.90 1.96
CA TYR A 85 -3.82 12.35 1.42
C TYR A 85 -4.38 13.26 0.32
N GLU A 86 -4.31 12.80 -0.93
CA GLU A 86 -4.64 13.63 -2.10
C GLU A 86 -5.79 13.08 -2.96
N TYR A 87 -6.12 11.78 -2.88
CA TYR A 87 -7.20 11.19 -3.69
C TYR A 87 -8.56 11.21 -2.98
N ILE A 88 -9.62 11.58 -3.69
CA ILE A 88 -11.03 11.43 -3.29
C ILE A 88 -11.69 10.47 -4.29
N ASN A 89 -11.90 9.23 -3.85
CA ASN A 89 -12.34 8.14 -4.72
C ASN A 89 -13.80 7.79 -4.48
N VAL A 90 -14.61 7.88 -5.53
CA VAL A 90 -15.97 7.36 -5.60
C VAL A 90 -15.90 5.86 -5.86
N ASP A 91 -16.51 5.05 -5.00
CA ASP A 91 -16.66 3.61 -5.21
C ASP A 91 -18.01 3.27 -5.90
N ASP A 92 -18.48 2.01 -5.82
CA ASP A 92 -19.71 1.56 -6.47
C ASP A 92 -20.95 2.41 -6.09
N CYS A 93 -22.04 2.23 -6.84
CA CYS A 93 -23.35 2.82 -6.62
C CYS A 93 -23.50 4.31 -6.96
N TRP A 94 -22.58 4.90 -7.71
CA TRP A 94 -22.70 6.28 -8.20
C TRP A 94 -23.59 6.44 -9.45
N LEU A 95 -23.87 5.33 -10.15
CA LEU A 95 -24.54 5.29 -11.45
C LEU A 95 -26.07 5.32 -11.35
N GLU A 96 -26.71 5.69 -12.45
CA GLU A 96 -28.06 5.25 -12.80
C GLU A 96 -28.10 3.73 -13.05
N LYS A 97 -29.27 3.11 -12.93
CA LYS A 97 -29.44 1.65 -13.21
C LYS A 97 -29.37 1.30 -14.70
N SER A 98 -29.20 2.28 -15.59
CA SER A 98 -29.08 2.06 -17.02
C SER A 98 -28.15 3.07 -17.65
N ARG A 99 -27.40 2.63 -18.66
CA ARG A 99 -26.61 3.50 -19.53
C ARG A 99 -27.51 4.47 -20.28
N GLY A 100 -26.92 5.58 -20.73
CA GLY A 100 -27.59 6.54 -21.60
C GLY A 100 -27.87 5.98 -23.00
N PRO A 101 -28.61 6.72 -23.83
CA PRO A 101 -29.01 6.27 -25.17
C PRO A 101 -27.84 6.07 -26.14
N ARG A 102 -26.64 6.59 -25.84
CA ARG A 102 -25.41 6.37 -26.62
C ARG A 102 -24.50 5.33 -25.99
N GLY A 103 -24.98 4.61 -24.97
CA GLY A 103 -24.20 3.64 -24.20
C GLY A 103 -23.28 4.27 -23.16
N GLU A 104 -23.40 5.57 -22.88
CA GLU A 104 -22.57 6.26 -21.91
C GLU A 104 -22.94 5.89 -20.46
N LEU A 105 -21.96 5.89 -19.55
CA LEU A 105 -22.25 5.84 -18.12
C LEU A 105 -22.91 7.16 -17.71
N VAL A 106 -23.90 7.06 -16.82
CA VAL A 106 -24.69 8.19 -16.34
C VAL A 106 -24.66 8.16 -14.83
N ALA A 107 -24.14 9.22 -14.20
CA ALA A 107 -24.27 9.39 -12.75
C ALA A 107 -25.74 9.57 -12.38
N ASP A 108 -26.14 9.03 -11.24
CA ASP A 108 -27.50 9.18 -10.73
C ASP A 108 -27.89 10.66 -10.67
N ARG A 109 -28.95 11.03 -11.40
CA ARG A 109 -29.31 12.45 -11.58
C ARG A 109 -29.83 13.11 -10.31
N ARG A 110 -30.32 12.34 -9.35
CA ARG A 110 -30.81 12.88 -8.07
C ARG A 110 -29.66 13.08 -7.10
N ARG A 111 -28.72 12.13 -7.05
CA ARG A 111 -27.61 12.12 -6.08
C ARG A 111 -26.38 12.89 -6.57
N PHE A 112 -26.18 12.98 -7.88
CA PHE A 112 -25.10 13.73 -8.54
C PHE A 112 -25.67 14.70 -9.58
N PRO A 113 -26.51 15.68 -9.17
CA PRO A 113 -27.24 16.54 -10.11
C PRO A 113 -26.32 17.39 -10.99
N SER A 114 -25.10 17.71 -10.54
CA SER A 114 -24.11 18.46 -11.33
C SER A 114 -23.27 17.59 -12.26
N GLY A 115 -23.33 16.25 -12.10
CA GLY A 115 -22.55 15.27 -12.85
C GLY A 115 -21.09 15.14 -12.40
N MET A 116 -20.44 14.05 -12.82
CA MET A 116 -19.09 13.67 -12.35
C MET A 116 -18.00 14.67 -12.74
N LYS A 117 -18.12 15.31 -13.92
CA LYS A 117 -17.18 16.37 -14.34
C LYS A 117 -17.16 17.53 -13.34
N ALA A 118 -18.34 17.98 -12.90
CA ALA A 118 -18.44 19.10 -11.98
C ALA A 118 -17.89 18.74 -10.59
N LEU A 119 -18.09 17.49 -10.15
CA LEU A 119 -17.49 16.98 -8.93
C LEU A 119 -15.96 16.90 -9.03
N ALA A 120 -15.42 16.36 -10.14
CA ALA A 120 -13.98 16.33 -10.39
C ALA A 120 -13.37 17.74 -10.35
N ASN A 121 -13.98 18.70 -11.06
CA ASN A 121 -13.56 20.11 -11.03
C ASN A 121 -13.56 20.69 -9.60
N TYR A 122 -14.54 20.33 -8.76
CA TYR A 122 -14.57 20.77 -7.37
C TYR A 122 -13.40 20.21 -6.56
N VAL A 123 -13.13 18.91 -6.71
CA VAL A 123 -11.99 18.24 -6.06
C VAL A 123 -10.66 18.86 -6.50
N HIS A 124 -10.49 19.12 -7.80
CA HIS A 124 -9.28 19.79 -8.32
C HIS A 124 -9.12 21.22 -7.82
N ALA A 125 -10.22 21.97 -7.67
CA ALA A 125 -10.18 23.32 -7.12
C ALA A 125 -9.70 23.37 -5.66
N LYS A 126 -9.71 22.23 -4.95
CA LYS A 126 -9.16 22.05 -3.60
C LYS A 126 -7.71 21.57 -3.59
N GLY A 127 -7.10 21.38 -4.77
CA GLY A 127 -5.76 20.81 -4.91
C GLY A 127 -5.70 19.30 -4.71
N LEU A 128 -6.84 18.62 -4.72
CA LEU A 128 -6.96 17.17 -4.60
C LEU A 128 -7.12 16.50 -5.97
N LYS A 129 -7.13 15.17 -6.00
CA LYS A 129 -7.28 14.31 -7.18
C LYS A 129 -8.59 13.52 -7.08
N PHE A 130 -9.28 13.37 -8.21
CA PHE A 130 -10.59 12.73 -8.26
C PHE A 130 -10.49 11.30 -8.79
N GLY A 131 -11.03 10.33 -8.05
CA GLY A 131 -11.10 8.94 -8.47
C GLY A 131 -12.52 8.42 -8.68
N ILE A 132 -12.65 7.45 -9.57
CA ILE A 132 -13.91 6.80 -9.92
C ILE A 132 -13.76 5.27 -9.89
N TYR A 133 -14.89 4.59 -9.78
CA TYR A 133 -15.02 3.14 -9.79
C TYR A 133 -15.73 2.67 -11.05
N GLU A 134 -15.28 1.54 -11.56
CA GLU A 134 -16.04 0.70 -12.47
C GLU A 134 -15.77 -0.79 -12.24
N ASP A 135 -16.42 -1.66 -13.02
CA ASP A 135 -16.28 -3.11 -12.95
C ASP A 135 -16.01 -3.74 -14.32
N TYR A 136 -14.98 -4.59 -14.41
CA TYR A 136 -14.76 -5.50 -15.54
C TYR A 136 -15.80 -6.63 -15.51
N GLY A 137 -17.02 -6.29 -15.90
CA GLY A 137 -18.19 -7.15 -15.83
C GLY A 137 -19.37 -6.65 -16.63
N ASN A 138 -20.43 -7.45 -16.71
CA ASN A 138 -21.72 -6.98 -17.24
C ASN A 138 -22.39 -5.99 -16.28
N TYR A 139 -22.12 -6.15 -14.99
CA TYR A 139 -22.61 -5.29 -13.92
C TYR A 139 -21.50 -5.07 -12.89
N THR A 140 -21.58 -3.97 -12.17
CA THR A 140 -20.84 -3.79 -10.92
C THR A 140 -21.31 -4.78 -9.86
N CYS A 141 -20.54 -4.97 -8.80
CA CYS A 141 -20.93 -5.85 -7.69
C CYS A 141 -22.30 -5.50 -7.08
N ALA A 142 -22.70 -4.23 -7.06
CA ALA A 142 -24.04 -3.78 -6.62
C ALA A 142 -25.11 -3.75 -7.73
N GLY A 143 -24.82 -4.34 -8.89
CA GLY A 143 -25.78 -4.49 -9.99
C GLY A 143 -26.04 -3.21 -10.79
N TYR A 144 -25.07 -2.30 -10.90
CA TYR A 144 -25.10 -1.18 -11.85
C TYR A 144 -24.41 -1.56 -13.16
N PRO A 145 -24.55 -0.82 -14.27
CA PRO A 145 -23.95 -1.20 -15.56
C PRO A 145 -22.41 -1.30 -15.50
N GLY A 146 -21.83 -2.44 -15.89
CA GLY A 146 -20.37 -2.64 -15.96
C GLY A 146 -19.77 -2.35 -17.36
N ILE A 147 -18.45 -2.46 -17.53
CA ILE A 147 -17.74 -1.98 -18.74
C ILE A 147 -17.73 -2.93 -19.95
N LEU A 148 -18.21 -4.17 -19.83
CA LEU A 148 -18.16 -5.12 -20.95
C LEU A 148 -18.91 -4.60 -22.18
N GLY A 149 -18.21 -4.52 -23.32
CA GLY A 149 -18.71 -3.94 -24.58
C GLY A 149 -18.55 -2.41 -24.71
N PHE A 150 -18.11 -1.71 -23.64
CA PHE A 150 -17.99 -0.25 -23.60
C PHE A 150 -16.60 0.26 -23.13
N SER A 151 -15.66 -0.64 -22.83
CA SER A 151 -14.30 -0.37 -22.34
C SER A 151 -13.62 0.91 -22.90
N ALA A 152 -13.53 1.05 -24.23
CA ALA A 152 -12.92 2.22 -24.85
C ALA A 152 -13.74 3.53 -24.66
N ASN A 153 -15.07 3.43 -24.70
CA ASN A 153 -15.96 4.57 -24.50
C ASN A 153 -15.90 5.05 -23.05
N ASP A 154 -15.90 4.13 -22.09
CA ASP A 154 -15.87 4.45 -20.66
C ASP A 154 -14.52 5.05 -20.27
N ALA A 155 -13.40 4.52 -20.78
CA ALA A 155 -12.09 5.13 -20.61
C ALA A 155 -12.04 6.57 -21.15
N ALA A 156 -12.54 6.80 -22.36
CA ALA A 156 -12.61 8.14 -22.94
C ALA A 156 -13.53 9.08 -22.14
N GLN A 157 -14.63 8.55 -21.58
CA GLN A 157 -15.53 9.32 -20.73
C GLN A 157 -14.86 9.75 -19.44
N PHE A 158 -14.13 8.86 -18.76
CA PHE A 158 -13.36 9.19 -17.55
C PHE A 158 -12.30 10.26 -17.82
N ALA A 159 -11.58 10.15 -18.94
CA ALA A 159 -10.64 11.19 -19.36
C ALA A 159 -11.35 12.53 -19.61
N SER A 160 -12.52 12.52 -20.26
CA SER A 160 -13.32 13.74 -20.48
C SER A 160 -13.81 14.39 -19.18
N TRP A 161 -13.99 13.58 -18.13
CA TRP A 161 -14.35 14.02 -16.78
C TRP A 161 -13.16 14.49 -15.94
N ASP A 162 -11.95 14.46 -16.48
CA ASP A 162 -10.71 14.72 -15.74
C ASP A 162 -10.50 13.80 -14.52
N VAL A 163 -10.86 12.52 -14.63
CA VAL A 163 -10.57 11.52 -13.59
C VAL A 163 -9.05 11.30 -13.45
N ASP A 164 -8.54 11.15 -12.24
CA ASP A 164 -7.11 10.93 -11.91
C ASP A 164 -6.81 9.51 -11.43
N TYR A 165 -7.84 8.76 -11.02
CA TYR A 165 -7.73 7.42 -10.45
C TYR A 165 -8.93 6.59 -10.88
N VAL A 166 -8.70 5.36 -11.35
CA VAL A 166 -9.76 4.41 -11.71
C VAL A 166 -9.54 3.10 -10.95
N LYS A 167 -10.51 2.72 -10.11
CA LYS A 167 -10.64 1.36 -9.59
C LYS A 167 -11.48 0.55 -10.58
N LEU A 168 -10.97 -0.59 -11.02
CA LEU A 168 -11.71 -1.55 -11.83
C LEU A 168 -11.88 -2.86 -11.08
N ASP A 169 -13.13 -3.16 -10.75
CA ASP A 169 -13.55 -4.38 -10.09
C ASP A 169 -13.75 -5.53 -11.08
N GLY A 170 -14.29 -6.67 -10.65
CA GLY A 170 -14.40 -7.86 -11.50
C GLY A 170 -15.60 -8.76 -11.23
N CYS A 171 -16.70 -8.22 -10.67
CA CYS A 171 -17.93 -8.98 -10.53
C CYS A 171 -18.56 -9.27 -11.90
N TYR A 172 -19.44 -10.27 -11.98
CA TYR A 172 -20.21 -10.58 -13.20
C TYR A 172 -19.36 -10.79 -14.49
N SER A 173 -18.11 -11.24 -14.34
CA SER A 173 -17.23 -11.72 -15.42
C SER A 173 -16.60 -13.07 -15.07
N LEU A 174 -16.02 -13.73 -16.08
CA LEU A 174 -15.27 -14.96 -15.86
C LEU A 174 -13.81 -14.61 -15.52
N PRO A 175 -13.22 -15.17 -14.45
CA PRO A 175 -11.83 -14.89 -14.06
C PRO A 175 -10.79 -15.18 -15.15
N ILE A 176 -11.08 -16.09 -16.08
CA ILE A 176 -10.22 -16.39 -17.23
C ILE A 176 -10.15 -15.24 -18.25
N ASP A 177 -11.20 -14.44 -18.36
CA ASP A 177 -11.26 -13.33 -19.31
C ASP A 177 -10.49 -12.10 -18.80
N MET A 178 -10.13 -12.07 -17.51
CA MET A 178 -9.42 -10.95 -16.88
C MET A 178 -7.99 -10.79 -17.42
N ASP A 179 -7.37 -11.88 -17.88
CA ASP A 179 -6.05 -11.88 -18.53
C ASP A 179 -6.01 -11.05 -19.83
N HIS A 180 -7.17 -10.81 -20.44
CA HIS A 180 -7.33 -9.96 -21.61
C HIS A 180 -7.95 -8.60 -21.27
N GLY A 181 -9.01 -8.61 -20.45
CA GLY A 181 -9.82 -7.45 -20.16
C GLY A 181 -9.14 -6.33 -19.39
N TYR A 182 -8.46 -6.66 -18.29
CA TYR A 182 -7.75 -5.66 -17.49
C TYR A 182 -6.62 -4.98 -18.28
N PRO A 183 -5.77 -5.73 -19.03
CA PRO A 183 -4.80 -5.13 -19.95
C PRO A 183 -5.44 -4.28 -21.05
N GLU A 184 -6.57 -4.71 -21.62
CA GLU A 184 -7.28 -3.93 -22.64
C GLU A 184 -7.76 -2.59 -22.09
N PHE A 185 -8.44 -2.60 -20.94
CA PHE A 185 -8.90 -1.37 -20.32
C PHE A 185 -7.73 -0.44 -19.94
N GLY A 186 -6.62 -1.00 -19.41
CA GLY A 186 -5.40 -0.22 -19.16
C GLY A 186 -4.82 0.44 -20.42
N ARG A 187 -4.84 -0.25 -21.56
CA ARG A 187 -4.45 0.35 -22.86
C ARG A 187 -5.43 1.44 -23.30
N ASN A 188 -6.73 1.25 -23.08
CA ASN A 188 -7.75 2.25 -23.41
C ASN A 188 -7.58 3.52 -22.55
N LEU A 189 -7.31 3.38 -21.25
CA LEU A 189 -6.97 4.50 -20.36
C LEU A 189 -5.75 5.27 -20.89
N ASN A 190 -4.67 4.56 -21.22
CA ASN A 190 -3.45 5.18 -21.76
C ASN A 190 -3.70 5.90 -23.11
N ALA A 191 -4.52 5.32 -23.99
CA ALA A 191 -4.86 5.89 -25.29
C ALA A 191 -5.62 7.23 -25.19
N THR A 192 -6.25 7.53 -24.05
CA THR A 192 -6.88 8.85 -23.83
C THR A 192 -5.87 9.99 -23.70
N GLY A 193 -4.61 9.69 -23.40
CA GLY A 193 -3.56 10.68 -23.14
C GLY A 193 -3.65 11.35 -21.77
N ARG A 194 -4.66 11.04 -20.95
CA ARG A 194 -4.76 11.53 -19.56
C ARG A 194 -4.11 10.52 -18.60
N PRO A 195 -3.11 10.93 -17.80
CA PRO A 195 -2.57 10.06 -16.75
C PRO A 195 -3.62 9.75 -15.70
N MET A 196 -3.90 8.46 -15.49
CA MET A 196 -4.83 7.96 -14.47
C MET A 196 -4.16 6.81 -13.71
N VAL A 197 -4.19 6.85 -12.38
CA VAL A 197 -3.80 5.71 -11.54
C VAL A 197 -4.80 4.58 -11.80
N TYR A 198 -4.31 3.39 -12.12
CA TYR A 198 -5.17 2.25 -12.42
C TYR A 198 -5.06 1.16 -11.35
N SER A 199 -6.14 0.99 -10.58
CA SER A 199 -6.28 0.06 -9.47
C SER A 199 -7.09 -1.16 -9.89
N CYS A 200 -6.50 -2.34 -9.87
CA CYS A 200 -7.07 -3.55 -10.45
C CYS A 200 -7.50 -4.56 -9.38
N SER A 201 -8.77 -4.97 -9.36
CA SER A 201 -9.20 -6.12 -8.54
C SER A 201 -8.88 -7.48 -9.17
N TRP A 202 -8.18 -7.51 -10.32
CA TRP A 202 -7.90 -8.73 -11.08
C TRP A 202 -7.37 -9.92 -10.25
N PRO A 203 -6.32 -9.79 -9.40
CA PRO A 203 -5.75 -10.96 -8.74
C PRO A 203 -6.73 -11.65 -7.78
N VAL A 204 -7.50 -10.88 -7.00
CA VAL A 204 -8.40 -11.46 -5.98
C VAL A 204 -9.45 -12.39 -6.60
N TYR A 205 -10.06 -12.01 -7.72
CA TYR A 205 -11.04 -12.87 -8.41
C TYR A 205 -10.41 -14.16 -8.98
N GLN A 206 -9.20 -14.07 -9.53
CA GLN A 206 -8.48 -15.25 -10.02
C GLN A 206 -8.06 -16.18 -8.88
N ILE A 207 -7.60 -15.63 -7.76
CA ILE A 207 -7.23 -16.42 -6.58
C ILE A 207 -8.43 -17.20 -6.06
N TYR A 208 -9.61 -16.57 -5.95
CA TYR A 208 -10.83 -17.28 -5.54
C TYR A 208 -11.28 -18.35 -6.52
N ALA A 209 -10.98 -18.20 -7.81
CA ALA A 209 -11.22 -19.21 -8.83
C ALA A 209 -10.20 -20.36 -8.82
N GLY A 210 -9.23 -20.35 -7.90
CA GLY A 210 -8.14 -21.34 -7.85
C GLY A 210 -7.10 -21.17 -8.96
N MET A 211 -7.05 -19.98 -9.58
CA MET A 211 -6.06 -19.63 -10.61
C MET A 211 -4.83 -18.97 -9.97
N ASN A 212 -3.71 -19.01 -10.69
CA ASN A 212 -2.50 -18.30 -10.31
C ASN A 212 -2.42 -16.99 -11.09
N PRO A 213 -2.53 -15.82 -10.43
CA PRO A 213 -2.42 -14.53 -11.12
C PRO A 213 -1.07 -14.34 -11.79
N ASN A 214 -1.08 -13.82 -13.01
CA ASN A 214 0.15 -13.48 -13.73
C ASN A 214 0.65 -12.09 -13.31
N TYR A 215 1.38 -12.01 -12.19
CA TYR A 215 1.90 -10.74 -11.67
C TYR A 215 2.81 -9.99 -12.65
N SER A 216 3.51 -10.68 -13.55
CA SER A 216 4.30 -10.00 -14.59
C SER A 216 3.43 -9.18 -15.54
N SER A 217 2.23 -9.68 -15.88
CA SER A 217 1.25 -8.95 -16.69
C SER A 217 0.55 -7.87 -15.88
N ILE A 218 0.20 -8.16 -14.63
CA ILE A 218 -0.43 -7.19 -13.73
C ILE A 218 0.49 -5.98 -13.51
N ILE A 219 1.78 -6.17 -13.25
CA ILE A 219 2.77 -5.09 -13.13
C ILE A 219 2.88 -4.25 -14.41
N GLN A 220 2.73 -4.86 -15.59
CA GLN A 220 2.74 -4.16 -16.88
C GLN A 220 1.52 -3.27 -17.10
N HIS A 221 0.43 -3.53 -16.39
CA HIS A 221 -0.88 -2.98 -16.73
C HIS A 221 -1.60 -2.27 -15.60
N CYS A 222 -1.18 -2.41 -14.34
CA CYS A 222 -1.85 -1.86 -13.17
C CYS A 222 -0.85 -1.09 -12.28
N ASN A 223 -1.30 0.01 -11.68
CA ASN A 223 -0.50 0.74 -10.69
C ASN A 223 -0.60 0.14 -9.28
N LEU A 224 -1.69 -0.56 -9.00
CA LEU A 224 -1.90 -1.32 -7.78
C LEU A 224 -2.98 -2.37 -8.01
N TRP A 225 -3.02 -3.38 -7.14
CA TRP A 225 -3.99 -4.45 -7.26
C TRP A 225 -4.42 -5.06 -5.92
N ARG A 226 -5.70 -5.38 -5.82
CA ARG A 226 -6.25 -6.10 -4.66
C ARG A 226 -5.91 -7.57 -4.75
N ASN A 227 -5.25 -8.10 -3.72
CA ASN A 227 -4.82 -9.50 -3.69
C ASN A 227 -5.78 -10.43 -2.92
N TYR A 228 -6.61 -9.89 -2.04
CA TYR A 228 -7.35 -10.66 -1.05
C TYR A 228 -8.70 -10.04 -0.71
N ASP A 229 -9.45 -10.72 0.17
CA ASP A 229 -10.78 -10.38 0.67
C ASP A 229 -10.96 -8.89 1.00
N ASP A 230 -12.18 -8.40 0.79
CA ASP A 230 -12.61 -7.07 1.22
C ASP A 230 -12.47 -6.92 2.74
N ILE A 231 -11.82 -5.84 3.16
CA ILE A 231 -11.77 -5.49 4.57
C ILE A 231 -13.16 -5.13 5.08
N GLN A 232 -13.47 -5.65 6.25
CA GLN A 232 -14.68 -5.33 7.01
C GLN A 232 -14.26 -4.63 8.30
N ASP A 233 -15.11 -3.76 8.84
CA ASP A 233 -14.91 -3.07 10.11
C ASP A 233 -14.87 -4.02 11.33
N SER A 234 -13.81 -4.83 11.42
CA SER A 234 -13.59 -5.79 12.48
C SER A 234 -12.12 -6.17 12.59
N TRP A 235 -11.67 -6.42 13.82
CA TRP A 235 -10.34 -6.96 14.08
C TRP A 235 -10.09 -8.29 13.35
N ALA A 236 -11.10 -9.17 13.26
CA ALA A 236 -10.95 -10.47 12.61
C ALA A 236 -10.65 -10.37 11.11
N SER A 237 -11.30 -9.42 10.40
CA SER A 237 -11.01 -9.16 8.98
C SER A 237 -9.59 -8.63 8.80
N LEU A 238 -9.19 -7.66 9.63
CA LEU A 238 -7.83 -7.12 9.63
C LEU A 238 -6.78 -8.24 9.89
N GLU A 239 -7.02 -9.11 10.86
CA GLU A 239 -6.17 -10.26 11.15
C GLU A 239 -6.04 -11.23 9.97
N SER A 240 -7.17 -11.54 9.31
CA SER A 240 -7.20 -12.40 8.11
C SER A 240 -6.32 -11.85 7.00
N ILE A 241 -6.40 -10.54 6.73
CA ILE A 241 -5.57 -9.86 5.73
C ILE A 241 -4.09 -9.90 6.13
N ILE A 242 -3.75 -9.55 7.37
CA ILE A 242 -2.36 -9.59 7.86
C ILE A 242 -1.78 -11.00 7.71
N ASP A 243 -2.58 -12.04 8.04
CA ASP A 243 -2.14 -13.42 7.91
C ASP A 243 -2.00 -13.86 6.45
N TYR A 244 -2.91 -13.46 5.55
CA TYR A 244 -2.77 -13.75 4.13
C TYR A 244 -1.46 -13.17 3.57
N TYR A 245 -1.21 -11.89 3.80
CA TYR A 245 0.00 -11.22 3.33
C TYR A 245 1.26 -11.80 3.96
N GLY A 246 1.23 -12.09 5.26
CA GLY A 246 2.38 -12.67 5.98
C GLY A 246 2.64 -14.13 5.66
N ASN A 247 1.63 -14.92 5.28
CA ASN A 247 1.77 -16.34 4.93
C ASN A 247 2.18 -16.52 3.46
N ASN A 248 1.82 -15.58 2.58
CA ASN A 248 2.10 -15.63 1.14
C ASN A 248 3.20 -14.64 0.71
N GLN A 249 3.95 -14.09 1.67
CA GLN A 249 4.88 -12.98 1.46
C GLN A 249 5.96 -13.24 0.38
N ASP A 250 6.45 -14.47 0.27
CA ASP A 250 7.50 -14.81 -0.71
C ASP A 250 7.00 -14.71 -2.16
N ALA A 251 5.69 -14.88 -2.37
CA ALA A 251 5.04 -14.73 -3.68
C ALA A 251 4.54 -13.30 -3.93
N ILE A 252 4.21 -12.53 -2.88
CA ILE A 252 3.56 -11.21 -2.99
C ILE A 252 4.60 -10.07 -3.02
N ILE A 253 5.56 -10.08 -2.11
CA ILE A 253 6.52 -8.97 -1.89
C ILE A 253 7.33 -8.63 -3.15
N PRO A 254 7.85 -9.59 -3.94
CA PRO A 254 8.67 -9.27 -5.11
C PRO A 254 7.95 -8.47 -6.19
N ASN A 255 6.61 -8.40 -6.15
CA ASN A 255 5.81 -7.71 -7.15
C ASN A 255 5.54 -6.24 -6.81
N ALA A 256 5.80 -5.79 -5.58
CA ALA A 256 5.59 -4.41 -5.16
C ALA A 256 6.83 -3.53 -5.44
N GLY A 257 6.59 -2.29 -5.87
CA GLY A 257 7.62 -1.29 -6.09
C GLY A 257 7.06 0.01 -6.67
N PRO A 258 7.93 1.03 -6.90
CA PRO A 258 7.51 2.31 -7.44
C PRO A 258 6.71 2.20 -8.74
N GLY A 259 5.42 2.51 -8.66
CA GLY A 259 4.48 2.47 -9.78
C GLY A 259 3.57 1.25 -9.81
N HIS A 260 3.77 0.25 -8.94
CA HIS A 260 3.05 -1.03 -8.95
C HIS A 260 2.99 -1.65 -7.53
N TRP A 261 1.84 -1.54 -6.84
CA TRP A 261 1.70 -1.89 -5.41
C TRP A 261 0.72 -3.03 -5.13
N ASN A 262 1.01 -3.84 -4.11
CA ASN A 262 -0.01 -4.72 -3.54
C ASN A 262 -0.98 -3.90 -2.68
N ASP A 263 -2.28 -4.18 -2.78
CA ASP A 263 -3.33 -3.48 -2.06
C ASP A 263 -4.03 -4.42 -1.05
N PRO A 264 -3.73 -4.30 0.26
CA PRO A 264 -4.41 -5.02 1.34
C PRO A 264 -5.76 -4.41 1.73
N ASP A 265 -6.32 -3.53 0.90
CA ASP A 265 -7.57 -2.82 1.08
C ASP A 265 -7.49 -1.63 2.07
N MET A 266 -8.62 -0.95 2.24
CA MET A 266 -8.74 0.33 2.93
C MET A 266 -8.31 0.33 4.41
N LEU A 267 -7.97 1.52 4.91
CA LEU A 267 -7.84 1.84 6.33
C LEU A 267 -9.22 2.06 6.94
N ILE A 268 -9.55 1.30 8.00
CA ILE A 268 -10.81 1.38 8.75
C ILE A 268 -10.65 2.12 10.10
N ILE A 269 -9.53 2.84 10.24
CA ILE A 269 -9.17 3.59 11.45
C ILE A 269 -10.18 4.71 11.68
N GLY A 270 -10.80 4.71 12.86
CA GLY A 270 -11.80 5.70 13.24
C GLY A 270 -13.25 5.29 12.96
N ASN A 271 -13.48 4.10 12.41
CA ASN A 271 -14.81 3.48 12.34
C ASN A 271 -15.16 2.85 13.71
N PHE A 272 -15.86 1.72 13.71
CA PHE A 272 -16.52 1.18 14.90
C PHE A 272 -15.88 -0.10 15.42
N GLY A 273 -15.22 -0.88 14.56
CA GLY A 273 -14.78 -2.24 14.83
C GLY A 273 -13.35 -2.38 15.37
N LEU A 274 -12.52 -1.33 15.25
CA LEU A 274 -11.16 -1.33 15.78
C LEU A 274 -11.04 -0.53 17.08
N SER A 275 -10.38 -1.13 18.07
CA SER A 275 -9.89 -0.40 19.25
C SER A 275 -8.77 0.58 18.86
N TYR A 276 -8.37 1.44 19.80
CA TYR A 276 -7.22 2.34 19.60
C TYR A 276 -5.92 1.57 19.28
N GLU A 277 -5.64 0.48 20.01
CA GLU A 277 -4.45 -0.36 19.78
C GLU A 277 -4.50 -1.08 18.43
N GLN A 278 -5.68 -1.59 18.05
CA GLN A 278 -5.88 -2.25 16.76
C GLN A 278 -5.73 -1.27 15.59
N SER A 279 -6.19 -0.03 15.77
CA SER A 279 -6.02 1.05 14.80
C SER A 279 -4.55 1.42 14.62
N LYS A 280 -3.78 1.49 15.72
CA LYS A 280 -2.31 1.67 15.66
C LYS A 280 -1.67 0.52 14.87
N THR A 281 -2.11 -0.72 15.12
CA THR A 281 -1.63 -1.92 14.42
C THR A 281 -1.89 -1.87 12.92
N GLN A 282 -3.09 -1.48 12.48
CA GLN A 282 -3.41 -1.35 11.05
C GLN A 282 -2.47 -0.36 10.36
N MET A 283 -2.38 0.88 10.87
CA MET A 283 -1.54 1.91 10.25
C MET A 283 -0.07 1.50 10.18
N ALA A 284 0.46 0.89 11.26
CA ALA A 284 1.84 0.43 11.30
C ALA A 284 2.13 -0.68 10.28
N LEU A 285 1.24 -1.67 10.16
CA LEU A 285 1.43 -2.79 9.24
C LEU A 285 1.20 -2.40 7.78
N TRP A 286 0.24 -1.50 7.49
CA TRP A 286 0.07 -0.96 6.14
C TRP A 286 1.34 -0.21 5.70
N ALA A 287 1.90 0.63 6.59
CA ALA A 287 3.16 1.31 6.31
C ALA A 287 4.34 0.33 6.13
N ILE A 288 4.43 -0.76 6.92
CA ILE A 288 5.45 -1.79 6.71
C ILE A 288 5.25 -2.53 5.38
N MET A 289 4.01 -2.74 4.95
CA MET A 289 3.67 -3.42 3.70
C MET A 289 3.79 -2.53 2.46
N ALA A 290 4.11 -1.23 2.60
CA ALA A 290 4.08 -0.27 1.49
C ALA A 290 2.70 -0.26 0.78
N ALA A 291 1.65 -0.32 1.59
CA ALA A 291 0.28 -0.40 1.12
C ALA A 291 -0.26 1.01 0.78
N PRO A 292 -1.23 1.13 -0.15
CA PRO A 292 -1.99 2.36 -0.28
C PRO A 292 -2.62 2.76 1.06
N LEU A 293 -2.52 4.03 1.44
CA LEU A 293 -3.19 4.56 2.63
C LEU A 293 -4.52 5.19 2.21
N MET A 294 -5.48 4.34 1.88
CA MET A 294 -6.84 4.74 1.50
C MET A 294 -7.77 4.71 2.70
N MET A 295 -8.07 5.87 3.28
CA MET A 295 -9.02 5.99 4.38
C MET A 295 -10.43 5.67 3.91
N SER A 296 -11.21 4.95 4.70
CA SER A 296 -12.66 4.88 4.53
C SER A 296 -13.33 5.10 5.87
N VAL A 297 -13.56 6.37 6.22
CA VAL A 297 -14.07 6.81 7.52
C VAL A 297 -14.83 8.12 7.36
N ASP A 298 -15.77 8.39 8.26
CA ASP A 298 -16.47 9.67 8.29
C ASP A 298 -15.62 10.76 8.96
N LEU A 299 -15.03 11.63 8.14
CA LEU A 299 -14.14 12.70 8.61
C LEU A 299 -14.87 13.80 9.40
N ARG A 300 -16.21 13.88 9.33
CA ARG A 300 -17.00 14.86 10.10
C ARG A 300 -16.99 14.54 11.59
N THR A 301 -16.84 13.27 11.94
CA THR A 301 -17.05 12.75 13.30
C THR A 301 -15.89 11.92 13.83
N ILE A 302 -14.80 11.79 13.07
CA ILE A 302 -13.62 11.04 13.49
C ILE A 302 -13.04 11.61 14.80
N ARG A 303 -12.78 10.72 15.76
CA ARG A 303 -12.24 11.13 17.06
C ARG A 303 -10.77 11.58 16.94
N PRO A 304 -10.32 12.57 17.75
CA PRO A 304 -8.98 13.14 17.62
C PRO A 304 -7.84 12.12 17.68
N GLU A 305 -7.95 11.08 18.52
CA GLU A 305 -6.92 10.06 18.67
C GLU A 305 -6.75 9.19 17.41
N PHE A 306 -7.81 8.94 16.64
CA PHE A 306 -7.72 8.22 15.37
C PHE A 306 -7.25 9.11 14.23
N LYS A 307 -7.68 10.38 14.22
CA LYS A 307 -7.12 11.40 13.34
C LYS A 307 -5.60 11.52 13.53
N ALA A 308 -5.11 11.49 14.76
CA ALA A 308 -3.68 11.54 15.05
C ALA A 308 -2.92 10.32 14.51
N ILE A 309 -3.51 9.11 14.53
CA ILE A 309 -2.92 7.92 13.90
C ILE A 309 -2.78 8.13 12.39
N LEU A 310 -3.87 8.53 11.72
CA LEU A 310 -3.90 8.76 10.28
C LEU A 310 -2.96 9.89 9.85
N GLN A 311 -2.75 10.91 10.69
CA GLN A 311 -1.88 12.05 10.38
C GLN A 311 -0.43 11.90 10.90
N ASN A 312 -0.05 10.72 11.39
CA ASN A 312 1.29 10.50 11.92
C ASN A 312 2.35 10.59 10.81
N ARG A 313 2.97 11.76 10.68
CA ARG A 313 4.00 12.06 9.67
C ARG A 313 5.19 11.10 9.69
N LYS A 314 5.57 10.57 10.86
CA LYS A 314 6.70 9.64 10.95
C LYS A 314 6.37 8.28 10.33
N ILE A 315 5.16 7.76 10.56
CA ILE A 315 4.70 6.49 9.98
C ILE A 315 4.37 6.67 8.50
N ILE A 316 3.76 7.79 8.11
CA ILE A 316 3.57 8.14 6.68
C ILE A 316 4.92 8.19 5.95
N ALA A 317 5.98 8.73 6.57
CA ALA A 317 7.31 8.72 5.95
C ALA A 317 7.91 7.31 5.79
N VAL A 318 7.52 6.34 6.64
CA VAL A 318 7.87 4.93 6.43
C VAL A 318 7.11 4.39 5.22
N ASP A 319 5.81 4.64 5.16
CA ASP A 319 4.95 4.20 4.06
C ASP A 319 5.44 4.72 2.70
N GLN A 320 5.69 6.03 2.64
CA GLN A 320 6.11 6.81 1.47
C GLN A 320 7.62 6.75 1.20
N ASP A 321 8.36 5.80 1.80
CA ASP A 321 9.80 5.69 1.56
C ASP A 321 10.10 5.42 0.07
N PRO A 322 11.00 6.20 -0.56
CA PRO A 322 11.21 6.18 -2.01
C PRO A 322 11.89 4.91 -2.54
N LEU A 323 12.42 4.03 -1.68
CA LEU A 323 12.89 2.72 -2.14
C LEU A 323 11.72 1.86 -2.61
N GLY A 324 10.51 2.09 -2.09
CA GLY A 324 9.32 1.33 -2.45
C GLY A 324 9.42 -0.17 -2.15
N ILE A 325 10.33 -0.58 -1.26
CA ILE A 325 10.49 -1.98 -0.89
C ILE A 325 9.41 -2.32 0.14
N GLN A 326 8.51 -3.24 -0.23
CA GLN A 326 7.55 -3.81 0.71
C GLN A 326 8.26 -4.64 1.80
N GLY A 327 7.87 -4.42 3.05
CA GLY A 327 8.36 -5.15 4.21
C GLY A 327 7.77 -6.54 4.37
N ARG A 328 8.28 -7.30 5.35
CA ARG A 328 7.96 -8.71 5.56
C ARG A 328 7.83 -9.08 7.03
N ARG A 329 7.12 -10.17 7.32
CA ARG A 329 7.10 -10.81 8.65
C ARG A 329 8.36 -11.64 8.82
N ILE A 330 9.20 -11.25 9.78
CA ILE A 330 10.49 -11.90 10.08
C ILE A 330 10.43 -12.83 11.29
N TYR A 331 9.37 -12.73 12.11
CA TYR A 331 9.18 -13.56 13.29
C TYR A 331 7.69 -13.77 13.56
N LYS A 332 7.32 -14.99 13.99
CA LYS A 332 5.98 -15.34 14.49
C LYS A 332 6.10 -16.44 15.54
N HIS A 333 5.79 -16.14 16.80
CA HIS A 333 5.77 -17.16 17.86
C HIS A 333 4.91 -16.70 19.05
N LYS A 334 4.07 -17.60 19.58
CA LYS A 334 3.25 -17.38 20.80
C LYS A 334 2.46 -16.06 20.79
N GLY A 335 1.87 -15.72 19.64
CA GLY A 335 1.08 -14.49 19.49
C GLY A 335 1.92 -13.22 19.33
N ILE A 336 3.25 -13.29 19.27
CA ILE A 336 4.09 -12.15 18.90
C ILE A 336 4.55 -12.30 17.47
N GLU A 337 4.41 -11.22 16.71
CA GLU A 337 4.97 -11.09 15.37
C GLU A 337 5.94 -9.92 15.31
N ILE A 338 6.98 -10.04 14.48
CA ILE A 338 7.87 -8.93 14.15
C ILE A 338 7.91 -8.79 12.64
N TRP A 339 7.64 -7.59 12.17
CA TRP A 339 7.69 -7.21 10.77
C TRP A 339 8.78 -6.17 10.54
N SER A 340 9.44 -6.20 9.38
CA SER A 340 10.55 -5.31 9.06
C SER A 340 10.48 -4.85 7.61
N ARG A 341 10.70 -3.55 7.38
CA ARG A 341 10.76 -2.90 6.07
C ARG A 341 12.11 -2.18 5.92
N PRO A 342 12.93 -2.50 4.90
CA PRO A 342 14.08 -1.69 4.54
C PRO A 342 13.62 -0.31 4.03
N ILE A 343 14.25 0.75 4.54
CA ILE A 343 13.94 2.15 4.20
C ILE A 343 15.22 2.98 4.07
N THR A 344 15.09 4.19 3.59
CA THR A 344 16.14 5.22 3.59
C THR A 344 16.37 5.81 4.99
N PRO A 345 17.57 6.36 5.28
CA PRO A 345 18.75 6.40 4.42
C PRO A 345 19.46 5.04 4.29
N ILE A 346 20.25 4.89 3.22
CA ILE A 346 21.17 3.76 3.03
C ILE A 346 22.59 4.28 3.26
N TYR A 347 23.41 3.52 3.99
CA TYR A 347 24.82 3.79 4.13
C TYR A 347 25.64 2.59 3.65
N GLN A 348 26.44 2.80 2.60
CA GLN A 348 27.14 1.72 1.89
C GLN A 348 26.15 0.64 1.44
N THR A 349 26.24 -0.56 2.01
CA THR A 349 25.34 -1.70 1.72
C THR A 349 24.28 -1.92 2.81
N TYR A 350 24.21 -1.04 3.82
CA TYR A 350 23.31 -1.18 4.96
C TYR A 350 22.10 -0.26 4.81
N TYR A 351 20.91 -0.83 4.83
CA TYR A 351 19.65 -0.09 4.89
C TYR A 351 19.38 0.44 6.29
N SER A 352 18.54 1.47 6.39
CA SER A 352 17.75 1.76 7.57
C SER A 352 16.51 0.87 7.58
N TYR A 353 15.83 0.74 8.71
CA TYR A 353 14.68 -0.15 8.84
C TYR A 353 13.54 0.47 9.63
N ALA A 354 12.31 0.22 9.20
CA ALA A 354 11.14 0.30 10.08
C ALA A 354 10.82 -1.11 10.60
N ILE A 355 10.50 -1.24 11.89
CA ILE A 355 10.30 -2.52 12.56
C ILE A 355 9.03 -2.45 13.41
N ALA A 356 8.04 -3.29 13.12
CA ALA A 356 6.79 -3.36 13.88
C ALA A 356 6.77 -4.64 14.74
N PHE A 357 6.65 -4.47 16.05
CA PHE A 357 6.42 -5.53 17.03
C PHE A 357 4.94 -5.59 17.32
N VAL A 358 4.28 -6.67 16.88
CA VAL A 358 2.82 -6.83 16.98
C VAL A 358 2.50 -7.90 18.00
N ASN A 359 1.55 -7.61 18.87
CA ASN A 359 1.02 -8.58 19.82
C ASN A 359 -0.38 -9.01 19.37
N ARG A 360 -0.47 -10.19 18.76
CA ARG A 360 -1.70 -10.84 18.30
C ARG A 360 -2.54 -11.45 19.42
N ARG A 361 -2.08 -11.38 20.68
CA ARG A 361 -2.92 -11.77 21.82
C ARG A 361 -4.03 -10.76 22.02
N THR A 362 -5.20 -11.24 22.44
CA THR A 362 -6.38 -10.42 22.76
C THR A 362 -6.72 -10.49 24.25
N ASP A 363 -5.82 -11.06 25.06
CA ASP A 363 -5.98 -11.32 26.48
C ASP A 363 -4.81 -10.77 27.30
N GLY A 364 -5.02 -10.67 28.61
CA GLY A 364 -3.94 -10.41 29.57
C GLY A 364 -3.38 -8.99 29.56
N THR A 365 -2.09 -8.88 29.86
CA THR A 365 -1.35 -7.61 29.99
C THR A 365 -0.38 -7.41 28.83
N PRO A 366 0.26 -6.23 28.71
CA PRO A 366 1.27 -6.01 27.68
C PRO A 366 2.40 -7.05 27.74
N SER A 367 2.87 -7.48 26.58
CA SER A 367 3.94 -8.48 26.45
C SER A 367 5.29 -7.81 26.27
N ASP A 368 6.27 -8.20 27.10
CA ASP A 368 7.65 -7.76 26.95
C ASP A 368 8.35 -8.57 25.84
N VAL A 369 8.82 -7.88 24.81
CA VAL A 369 9.60 -8.46 23.71
C VAL A 369 11.02 -7.94 23.81
N ALA A 370 12.00 -8.83 23.86
CA ALA A 370 13.41 -8.51 23.97
C ALA A 370 14.22 -9.22 22.89
N VAL A 371 14.90 -8.46 22.05
CA VAL A 371 15.63 -8.97 20.88
C VAL A 371 16.85 -8.10 20.60
N THR A 372 17.94 -8.69 20.10
CA THR A 372 19.08 -7.91 19.63
C THR A 372 18.81 -7.32 18.25
N LEU A 373 19.43 -6.18 17.94
CA LEU A 373 19.35 -5.61 16.59
C LEU A 373 19.84 -6.61 15.52
N ARG A 374 20.87 -7.41 15.83
CA ARG A 374 21.36 -8.46 14.93
C ARG A 374 20.30 -9.51 14.60
N GLU A 375 19.50 -9.95 15.58
CA GLU A 375 18.41 -10.91 15.36
C GLU A 375 17.30 -10.34 14.46
N LEU A 376 17.17 -9.00 14.39
CA LEU A 376 16.27 -8.29 13.47
C LEU A 376 16.88 -8.07 12.07
N GLY A 377 18.12 -8.49 11.84
CA GLY A 377 18.86 -8.25 10.59
C GLY A 377 19.62 -6.92 10.55
N LEU A 378 19.62 -6.13 11.62
CA LEU A 378 20.31 -4.84 11.71
C LEU A 378 21.78 -5.06 12.11
N ILE A 379 22.62 -5.22 11.10
CA ILE A 379 24.01 -5.70 11.26
C ILE A 379 25.10 -4.66 11.03
N SER A 380 24.74 -3.40 10.73
CA SER A 380 25.74 -2.34 10.50
C SER A 380 26.71 -2.21 11.70
N PRO A 381 28.04 -2.22 11.46
CA PRO A 381 29.03 -2.13 12.53
C PRO A 381 29.03 -0.77 13.24
N THR A 382 28.50 0.28 12.60
CA THR A 382 28.35 1.64 13.13
C THR A 382 27.08 1.84 13.96
N GLY A 383 26.15 0.89 13.90
CA GLY A 383 24.89 0.93 14.65
C GLY A 383 23.79 1.74 13.97
N TYR A 384 22.67 1.86 14.68
CA TYR A 384 21.44 2.48 14.22
C TYR A 384 20.90 3.44 15.26
N ARG A 385 20.45 4.63 14.87
CA ARG A 385 19.66 5.49 15.76
C ARG A 385 18.22 4.97 15.75
N VAL A 386 17.70 4.61 16.91
CA VAL A 386 16.40 3.95 17.03
C VAL A 386 15.42 4.83 17.79
N GLU A 387 14.25 5.08 17.20
CA GLU A 387 13.14 5.82 17.84
C GLU A 387 11.81 5.09 17.68
N ASP A 388 10.88 5.31 18.61
CA ASP A 388 9.47 4.93 18.49
C ASP A 388 8.71 5.95 17.64
N LEU A 389 7.79 5.47 16.80
CA LEU A 389 7.03 6.33 15.88
C LEU A 389 5.65 6.74 16.41
N TYR A 390 5.14 6.12 17.47
CA TYR A 390 3.93 6.54 18.15
C TYR A 390 4.21 7.30 19.44
N GLU A 391 5.21 6.84 20.20
CA GLU A 391 5.57 7.43 21.48
C GLU A 391 6.82 8.31 21.33
N GLU A 392 7.00 9.31 22.19
CA GLU A 392 8.19 10.18 22.19
C GLU A 392 9.41 9.49 22.86
N VAL A 393 9.83 8.35 22.31
CA VAL A 393 10.93 7.54 22.84
C VAL A 393 12.08 7.46 21.83
N ASP A 394 13.21 8.09 22.14
CA ASP A 394 14.48 7.92 21.42
C ASP A 394 15.40 6.98 22.21
N TYR A 395 15.70 5.82 21.64
CA TYR A 395 16.60 4.82 22.22
C TYR A 395 18.09 5.15 21.98
N GLY A 396 18.38 6.20 21.21
CA GLY A 396 19.73 6.59 20.83
C GLY A 396 20.35 5.64 19.81
N ILE A 397 21.69 5.65 19.73
CA ILE A 397 22.43 4.79 18.79
C ILE A 397 22.70 3.43 19.44
N LEU A 398 22.14 2.38 18.83
CA LEU A 398 22.25 1.01 19.28
C LEU A 398 23.18 0.20 18.36
N SER A 399 24.02 -0.64 18.96
CA SER A 399 24.87 -1.59 18.23
C SER A 399 24.09 -2.86 17.87
N PRO A 400 24.54 -3.66 16.89
CA PRO A 400 23.90 -4.94 16.57
C PRO A 400 23.78 -5.90 17.77
N GLN A 401 24.64 -5.79 18.78
CA GLN A 401 24.62 -6.62 19.99
C GLN A 401 23.68 -6.09 21.07
N THR A 402 23.20 -4.86 20.95
CA THR A 402 22.32 -4.26 21.96
C THR A 402 20.95 -4.93 21.89
N LYS A 403 20.43 -5.34 23.05
CA LYS A 403 19.05 -5.83 23.19
C LYS A 403 18.10 -4.66 23.33
N ILE A 404 17.20 -4.50 22.38
CA ILE A 404 16.04 -3.63 22.54
C ILE A 404 14.96 -4.37 23.31
N LYS A 405 14.23 -3.64 24.15
CA LYS A 405 13.09 -4.15 24.90
C LYS A 405 11.90 -3.25 24.64
N VAL A 406 10.82 -3.83 24.15
CA VAL A 406 9.56 -3.14 23.92
C VAL A 406 8.45 -3.85 24.66
N LYS A 407 7.44 -3.10 25.08
CA LYS A 407 6.26 -3.62 25.76
C LYS A 407 5.07 -3.37 24.86
N VAL A 408 4.46 -4.45 24.37
CA VAL A 408 3.42 -4.38 23.33
C VAL A 408 2.07 -4.78 23.91
N ASN A 409 1.11 -3.85 23.89
CA ASN A 409 -0.26 -4.07 24.36
C ASN A 409 -0.96 -5.19 23.57
N PRO A 410 -1.88 -5.98 24.15
CA PRO A 410 -2.69 -6.95 23.41
C PRO A 410 -3.39 -6.28 22.21
N SER A 411 -3.37 -6.93 21.04
CA SER A 411 -3.84 -6.42 19.74
C SER A 411 -3.17 -5.11 19.27
N GLY A 412 -2.12 -4.69 19.94
CA GLY A 412 -1.38 -3.46 19.68
C GLY A 412 -0.04 -3.69 18.97
N VAL A 413 0.64 -2.57 18.75
CA VAL A 413 1.93 -2.51 18.05
C VAL A 413 2.87 -1.51 18.72
N VAL A 414 4.16 -1.83 18.70
CA VAL A 414 5.25 -0.84 18.81
C VAL A 414 5.96 -0.80 17.47
N ILE A 415 6.02 0.36 16.83
CA ILE A 415 6.71 0.54 15.55
C ILE A 415 7.92 1.46 15.77
N LEU A 416 9.08 0.98 15.35
CA LEU A 416 10.36 1.67 15.50
C LEU A 416 10.93 2.03 14.15
N ARG A 417 11.62 3.17 14.06
CA ARG A 417 12.53 3.50 12.96
C ARG A 417 13.96 3.36 13.45
N ALA A 418 14.80 2.72 12.65
CA ALA A 418 16.20 2.45 12.93
C ALA A 418 17.06 2.97 11.78
N ASP A 419 17.56 4.19 11.91
CA ASP A 419 18.37 4.86 10.89
C ASP A 419 19.84 4.45 11.00
N VAL A 420 20.39 3.87 9.92
CA VAL A 420 21.79 3.47 9.87
C VAL A 420 22.71 4.68 10.02
N GLN A 421 23.76 4.55 10.85
CA GLN A 421 24.68 5.65 11.13
C GLN A 421 25.94 5.56 10.26
N PRO A 422 26.44 6.67 9.67
CA PRO A 422 27.62 6.64 8.80
C PRO A 422 28.95 6.49 9.56
N GLU A 423 29.01 6.88 10.83
CA GLU A 423 30.22 6.79 11.66
C GLU A 423 29.94 6.09 12.99
N ARG A 424 30.89 5.28 13.47
CA ARG A 424 30.93 4.91 14.89
C ARG A 424 31.27 6.17 15.65
N PHE A 425 30.29 6.83 16.26
CA PHE A 425 30.61 7.86 17.24
C PHE A 425 31.54 7.25 18.28
N SER A 426 32.80 7.71 18.28
CA SER A 426 33.69 7.50 19.42
C SER A 426 32.92 8.00 20.62
N LYS A 427 32.76 7.16 21.65
CA LYS A 427 32.20 7.57 22.94
C LYS A 427 32.92 8.85 23.40
N ARG A 428 32.37 10.03 23.14
CA ARG A 428 32.68 11.19 23.97
C ARG A 428 31.91 10.94 25.25
N PRO A 429 32.58 10.72 26.40
CA PRO A 429 31.88 10.56 27.65
C PRO A 429 31.03 11.81 27.87
N TYR A 430 29.75 11.60 28.16
CA TYR A 430 28.88 12.62 28.71
C TYR A 430 29.58 13.20 29.95
N ASN A 431 30.01 14.46 29.87
CA ASN A 431 30.66 15.16 30.96
C ASN A 431 29.64 16.19 31.51
N PRO A 432 29.00 15.94 32.66
CA PRO A 432 28.10 16.90 33.26
C PRO A 432 28.94 17.92 34.01
N ILE A 433 29.38 18.98 33.33
CA ILE A 433 30.00 20.13 34.01
C ILE A 433 29.13 21.36 33.80
N PHE A 434 28.34 21.61 34.85
CA PHE A 434 27.92 22.91 35.40
C PHE A 434 27.52 24.02 34.41
N TYR A 435 26.21 24.17 34.20
CA TYR A 435 25.63 25.51 34.04
C TYR A 435 25.57 26.18 35.42
N ARG A 436 26.59 26.98 35.75
CA ARG A 436 26.41 28.11 36.67
C ARG A 436 25.93 29.29 35.85
N TYR A 437 24.72 29.75 36.11
CA TYR A 437 24.25 31.07 35.68
C TYR A 437 25.07 32.16 36.38
N PRO A 438 25.55 33.20 35.68
CA PRO A 438 25.88 34.47 36.30
C PRO A 438 24.63 35.37 36.36
N ASN A 439 24.50 36.02 37.53
CA ASN A 439 23.55 37.03 38.00
C ASN A 439 22.67 37.76 36.99
#